data_AF-A0A7S2YMP0-F1
#
_entry.id   AF-A0A7S2YMP0-F1
#
_cell.length_a   1.000
_cell.length_b   1.000
_cell.length_c   1.000
_cell.angle_alpha   90.00
_cell.angle_beta   90.00
_cell.angle_gamma   90.00
#
_symmetry.space_group_name_H-M   'P 1'
#
loop_
_entity.id
_entity.type
_entity.pdbx_description
1 polymer ?
#
loop_
_entity_poly.entity_id
_entity_poly.type
_entity_poly.pdbx_seq_one_letter_code
_entity_poly.pdbx_strand_id
1 'polypeptide(L)'
;MPTYSPTIAPSSTTTDPTKFSTYSPSVKASSGSSAGPALECIQLKNGNELLDLAAGQGDTLEFCLLLPPGAKSATCRIHQGQGDADLMLKYGTKPQPGDLDNDCYPYRWGNVEYCFDVQRTDQILYISLFGWAAFQGVNLICFYSE
;
A
#
# COMPACT_ATOMS: atom_id res chain seq x y z
N MET A 1 -24.94 45.13 2.25
CA MET A 1 -24.50 44.91 0.85
C MET A 1 -22.98 44.84 0.88
N PRO A 2 -22.39 43.71 0.49
CA PRO A 2 -20.98 43.39 0.75
C PRO A 2 -20.07 43.95 -0.35
N THR A 3 -18.86 44.37 0.01
CA THR A 3 -17.78 44.64 -0.93
C THR A 3 -16.64 43.65 -0.68
N TYR A 4 -16.40 42.77 -1.64
CA TYR A 4 -15.19 41.98 -1.78
C TYR A 4 -14.09 42.84 -2.42
N SER A 5 -12.87 42.73 -1.91
CA SER A 5 -11.71 42.41 -2.75
C SER A 5 -10.50 41.99 -1.89
N PRO A 6 -9.67 41.05 -2.35
CA PRO A 6 -8.59 40.44 -1.59
C PRO A 6 -7.26 41.19 -1.80
N THR A 7 -6.37 41.18 -0.80
CA THR A 7 -4.96 41.51 -0.99
C THR A 7 -4.11 40.29 -0.62
N ILE A 8 -3.42 39.77 -1.62
CA ILE A 8 -2.38 38.75 -1.54
C ILE A 8 -1.10 39.41 -1.01
N ALA A 9 -0.43 38.77 -0.06
CA ALA A 9 0.99 38.93 0.19
C ALA A 9 1.64 37.53 0.17
N PRO A 10 2.71 37.29 -0.61
CA PRO A 10 3.42 36.02 -0.62
C PRO A 10 4.43 35.98 0.53
N SER A 11 4.31 35.00 1.42
CA SER A 11 5.40 34.62 2.32
C SER A 11 6.17 33.47 1.68
N SER A 12 7.35 33.82 1.20
CA SER A 12 8.40 32.89 0.79
C SER A 12 8.90 32.11 1.99
N THR A 13 8.73 30.79 1.96
CA THR A 13 9.58 29.86 2.69
C THR A 13 10.23 28.94 1.68
N THR A 14 11.51 29.19 1.43
CA THR A 14 12.45 28.24 0.82
C THR A 14 12.38 26.94 1.61
N THR A 15 11.87 25.88 1.00
CA THR A 15 12.07 24.51 1.45
C THR A 15 13.26 23.94 0.69
N ASP A 16 14.33 23.73 1.44
CA ASP A 16 15.54 23.01 1.09
C ASP A 16 15.23 21.61 0.51
N PRO A 17 15.79 21.22 -0.66
CA PRO A 17 15.50 19.93 -1.29
C PRO A 17 16.24 18.73 -0.67
N THR A 18 16.80 18.82 0.54
CA THR A 18 17.59 17.73 1.15
C THR A 18 17.05 17.16 2.47
N LYS A 19 15.81 17.48 2.85
CA LYS A 19 15.14 16.79 3.96
C LYS A 19 13.95 15.96 3.49
N PHE A 20 14.25 14.76 3.01
CA PHE A 20 13.32 13.64 3.15
C PHE A 20 13.26 13.33 4.66
N SER A 21 12.33 13.99 5.34
CA SER A 21 12.00 13.65 6.72
C SER A 21 11.51 12.21 6.68
N THR A 22 12.31 11.29 7.22
CA THR A 22 11.94 9.89 7.43
C THR A 22 10.57 9.86 8.09
N TYR A 23 9.53 9.66 7.29
CA TYR A 23 8.22 9.31 7.80
C TYR A 23 8.39 7.90 8.32
N SER A 24 8.61 7.78 9.62
CA SER A 24 8.21 6.57 10.32
C SER A 24 6.69 6.54 10.21
N PRO A 25 6.07 5.62 9.44
CA PRO A 25 4.63 5.48 9.49
C PRO A 25 4.30 5.11 10.93
N SER A 26 3.70 6.02 11.69
CA SER A 26 3.03 5.67 12.94
C SER A 26 1.75 4.95 12.58
N VAL A 27 1.89 3.79 11.92
CA VAL A 27 0.89 2.73 12.06
C VAL A 27 0.85 2.46 13.55
N LYS A 28 -0.30 2.68 14.16
CA LYS A 28 -0.59 2.10 15.46
C LYS A 28 -0.77 0.60 15.22
N ALA A 29 0.34 -0.08 14.94
CA ALA A 29 0.44 -1.52 14.88
C ALA A 29 0.11 -2.02 16.29
N SER A 30 -1.14 -2.43 16.50
CA SER A 30 -1.49 -3.23 17.66
C SER A 30 -0.68 -4.52 17.54
N SER A 31 0.38 -4.60 18.32
CA SER A 31 1.24 -5.76 18.50
C SER A 31 0.40 -6.99 18.85
N GLY A 32 0.26 -7.88 17.87
CA GLY A 32 -0.20 -9.25 18.06
C GLY A 32 0.99 -10.18 17.84
N SER A 33 1.79 -10.40 18.88
CA SER A 33 2.81 -11.45 18.86
C SER A 33 2.12 -12.81 18.84
N SER A 34 2.32 -13.58 17.77
CA SER A 34 2.27 -15.03 17.82
C SER A 34 3.39 -15.58 16.96
N ALA A 35 4.30 -16.32 17.59
CA ALA A 35 5.55 -16.83 17.05
C ALA A 35 5.34 -17.74 15.82
N GLY A 36 5.42 -17.14 14.63
CA GLY A 36 5.95 -17.75 13.42
C GLY A 36 7.31 -17.12 13.10
N PRO A 37 8.04 -17.58 12.06
CA PRO A 37 9.21 -16.85 11.56
C PRO A 37 8.82 -15.38 11.39
N ALA A 38 9.62 -14.46 11.91
CA ALA A 38 9.33 -13.04 11.88
C ALA A 38 9.20 -12.62 10.41
N LEU A 39 7.96 -12.51 9.93
CA LEU A 39 7.69 -12.06 8.59
C LEU A 39 8.15 -10.60 8.51
N GLU A 40 9.02 -10.29 7.55
CA GLU A 40 9.48 -8.92 7.31
C GLU A 40 8.42 -8.12 6.53
N CYS A 41 7.19 -8.06 7.04
CA CYS A 41 6.06 -7.37 6.42
C CYS A 41 5.04 -6.93 7.48
N ILE A 42 4.25 -5.92 7.15
CA ILE A 42 3.12 -5.49 7.98
C ILE A 42 1.94 -6.45 7.76
N GLN A 43 1.58 -7.19 8.80
CA GLN A 43 0.48 -8.15 8.70
C GLN A 43 -0.89 -7.45 8.63
N LEU A 44 -1.64 -7.75 7.57
CA LEU A 44 -3.01 -7.31 7.36
C LEU A 44 -3.99 -8.20 8.13
N LYS A 45 -5.07 -7.58 8.61
CA LYS A 45 -6.26 -8.31 9.08
C LYS A 45 -7.23 -8.47 7.91
N ASN A 46 -7.82 -9.64 7.76
CA ASN A 46 -8.77 -9.96 6.70
C ASN A 46 -9.90 -8.91 6.62
N GLY A 47 -10.06 -8.26 5.47
CA GLY A 47 -11.10 -7.25 5.22
C GLY A 47 -10.90 -5.92 5.95
N ASN A 48 -9.80 -5.74 6.70
CA ASN A 48 -9.51 -4.46 7.33
C ASN A 48 -8.79 -3.54 6.34
N GLU A 49 -9.30 -2.33 6.20
CA GLU A 49 -8.69 -1.30 5.37
C GLU A 49 -7.59 -0.57 6.13
N LEU A 50 -6.44 -0.38 5.46
CA LEU A 50 -5.39 0.53 5.87
C LEU A 50 -5.58 1.84 5.10
N LEU A 51 -5.49 2.96 5.81
CA LEU A 51 -5.76 4.28 5.27
C LEU A 51 -4.49 5.12 5.20
N ASP A 52 -4.54 6.14 4.35
CA ASP A 52 -3.54 7.22 4.28
C ASP A 52 -2.10 6.73 4.05
N LEU A 53 -1.93 5.69 3.25
CA LEU A 53 -0.61 5.17 2.87
C LEU A 53 0.12 6.16 1.97
N ALA A 54 1.43 6.23 2.15
CA ALA A 54 2.32 7.08 1.37
C ALA A 54 3.71 6.45 1.23
N ALA A 55 4.34 6.66 0.09
CA ALA A 55 5.73 6.28 -0.17
C ALA A 55 6.38 7.23 -1.18
N GLY A 56 7.71 7.33 -1.15
CA GLY A 56 8.48 8.06 -2.15
C GLY A 56 8.54 7.32 -3.49
N GLN A 57 9.04 8.00 -4.51
CA GLN A 57 9.34 7.37 -5.78
C GLN A 57 10.44 6.32 -5.60
N GLY A 58 10.20 5.09 -6.07
CA GLY A 58 11.13 3.97 -5.93
C GLY A 58 11.03 3.24 -4.59
N ASP A 59 10.26 3.76 -3.63
CA ASP A 59 10.04 3.11 -2.35
C ASP A 59 8.94 2.04 -2.45
N THR A 60 9.01 1.03 -1.58
CA THR A 60 8.02 -0.04 -1.49
C THR A 60 7.49 -0.17 -0.06
N LEU A 61 6.17 -0.23 0.09
CA LEU A 61 5.53 -0.66 1.34
C LEU A 61 5.20 -2.15 1.26
N GLU A 62 5.63 -2.91 2.27
CA GLU A 62 5.49 -4.37 2.29
C GLU A 62 4.45 -4.81 3.32
N PHE A 63 3.45 -5.56 2.85
CA PHE A 63 2.37 -6.12 3.66
C PHE A 63 2.25 -7.62 3.42
N CYS A 64 1.54 -8.30 4.31
CA CYS A 64 1.24 -9.70 4.16
C CYS A 64 -0.10 -10.08 4.76
N LEU A 65 -0.79 -11.04 4.14
CA LEU A 65 -2.03 -11.63 4.62
C LEU A 65 -1.78 -13.12 4.87
N LEU A 66 -2.07 -13.58 6.09
CA LEU A 66 -2.06 -15.00 6.42
C LEU A 66 -3.40 -15.62 6.02
N LEU A 67 -3.36 -16.67 5.20
CA LEU A 67 -4.52 -17.41 4.75
C LEU A 67 -4.72 -18.65 5.64
N PRO A 68 -5.78 -18.69 6.47
CA PRO A 68 -6.06 -19.85 7.29
C PRO A 68 -6.39 -21.08 6.43
N PRO A 69 -6.31 -22.30 6.98
CA PRO A 69 -6.84 -23.49 6.30
C PRO A 69 -8.30 -23.25 5.87
N GLY A 70 -8.63 -23.54 4.62
CA GLY A 70 -9.96 -23.30 4.04
C GLY A 70 -10.03 -22.11 3.08
N ALA A 71 -9.15 -21.11 3.24
CA ALA A 71 -9.10 -20.00 2.28
C ALA A 71 -8.66 -20.49 0.88
N LYS A 72 -9.39 -20.10 -0.17
CA LYS A 72 -9.20 -20.51 -1.57
C LYS A 72 -8.54 -19.45 -2.45
N SER A 73 -8.83 -18.18 -2.18
CA SER A 73 -8.31 -17.07 -2.98
C SER A 73 -8.24 -15.80 -2.16
N ALA A 74 -7.55 -14.79 -2.71
CA ALA A 74 -7.47 -13.47 -2.13
C ALA A 74 -7.87 -12.39 -3.14
N THR A 75 -8.45 -11.32 -2.63
CA THR A 75 -8.75 -10.09 -3.36
C THR A 75 -8.12 -8.93 -2.63
N CYS A 76 -7.38 -8.11 -3.37
CA CYS A 76 -6.74 -6.89 -2.85
C CYS A 76 -7.04 -5.72 -3.78
N ARG A 77 -7.17 -4.54 -3.20
CA ARG A 77 -7.34 -3.30 -3.95
C ARG A 77 -6.70 -2.13 -3.26
N ILE A 78 -6.24 -1.20 -4.08
CA ILE A 78 -5.93 0.17 -3.66
C ILE A 78 -6.91 1.16 -4.27
N HIS A 79 -7.18 2.25 -3.55
CA HIS A 79 -8.04 3.33 -4.03
C HIS A 79 -7.75 4.64 -3.29
N GLN A 80 -8.36 5.74 -3.76
CA GLN A 80 -8.09 7.11 -3.32
C GLN A 80 -6.64 7.54 -3.58
N GLY A 81 -6.27 8.71 -3.05
CA GLY A 81 -4.89 9.20 -3.06
C GLY A 81 -4.45 9.86 -4.36
N GLN A 82 -3.27 10.47 -4.29
CA GLN A 82 -2.58 11.14 -5.38
C GLN A 82 -1.22 10.46 -5.60
N GLY A 83 -0.71 10.52 -6.83
CA GLY A 83 0.53 9.84 -7.23
C GLY A 83 0.26 8.61 -8.09
N ASP A 84 1.21 7.67 -8.08
CA ASP A 84 1.17 6.44 -8.87
C ASP A 84 1.70 5.27 -8.01
N ALA A 85 0.77 4.48 -7.48
CA ALA A 85 1.05 3.34 -6.62
C ALA A 85 0.70 2.06 -7.36
N ASP A 86 1.68 1.20 -7.56
CA ASP A 86 1.51 -0.12 -8.17
C ASP A 86 1.26 -1.16 -7.07
N LEU A 87 0.23 -1.99 -7.25
CA LEU A 87 -0.16 -3.11 -6.41
C LEU A 87 0.37 -4.42 -7.00
N MET A 88 1.22 -5.10 -6.24
CA MET A 88 1.73 -6.42 -6.60
C MET A 88 1.41 -7.44 -5.51
N LEU A 89 0.92 -8.60 -5.93
CA LEU A 89 0.62 -9.73 -5.06
C LEU A 89 1.46 -10.94 -5.47
N LYS A 90 2.05 -11.62 -4.49
CA LYS A 90 2.71 -12.91 -4.70
C LYS A 90 2.61 -13.80 -3.46
N TYR A 91 2.24 -15.06 -3.66
CA TYR A 91 2.16 -16.07 -2.61
C TYR A 91 3.56 -16.63 -2.29
N GLY A 92 3.82 -16.92 -1.02
CA GLY A 92 5.04 -17.55 -0.53
C GLY A 92 6.30 -16.67 -0.51
N THR A 93 6.37 -15.64 -1.37
CA THR A 93 7.52 -14.73 -1.49
C THR A 93 7.10 -13.28 -1.74
N LYS A 94 7.96 -12.33 -1.38
CA LYS A 94 7.74 -10.90 -1.61
C LYS A 94 7.79 -10.57 -3.10
N PRO A 95 6.76 -9.94 -3.70
CA PRO A 95 6.82 -9.49 -5.07
C PRO A 95 7.86 -8.37 -5.22
N GLN A 96 8.61 -8.40 -6.32
CA GLN A 96 9.59 -7.37 -6.67
C GLN A 96 8.99 -6.40 -7.71
N PRO A 97 9.25 -5.08 -7.60
CA PRO A 97 8.82 -4.12 -8.61
C PRO A 97 9.35 -4.49 -10.00
N GLY A 98 8.47 -4.48 -11.01
CA GLY A 98 8.81 -4.83 -12.39
C GLY A 98 8.94 -6.33 -12.68
N ASP A 99 8.71 -7.21 -11.70
CA ASP A 99 8.60 -8.64 -11.95
C ASP A 99 7.25 -8.96 -12.63
N LEU A 100 7.31 -9.76 -13.71
CA LEU A 100 6.14 -10.23 -14.44
C LEU A 100 5.62 -11.57 -13.88
N ASP A 101 6.38 -12.22 -13.00
CA ASP A 101 6.03 -13.49 -12.34
C ASP A 101 5.19 -13.29 -11.06
N ASN A 102 4.50 -12.15 -10.93
CA ASN A 102 3.61 -11.89 -9.80
C ASN A 102 2.25 -12.58 -10.04
N ASP A 103 1.65 -13.16 -9.00
CA ASP A 103 0.34 -13.81 -9.09
C ASP A 103 -0.76 -12.82 -9.51
N CYS A 104 -0.57 -11.54 -9.14
CA CYS A 104 -1.30 -10.45 -9.76
C CYS A 104 -0.46 -9.18 -9.81
N TYR A 105 -0.45 -8.58 -11.00
CA TYR A 105 0.09 -7.24 -11.24
C TYR A 105 -0.67 -6.60 -12.42
N PRO A 106 -1.66 -5.73 -12.16
CA PRO A 106 -2.56 -5.25 -13.20
C PRO A 106 -1.95 -4.14 -14.08
N TYR A 107 -0.80 -3.56 -13.71
CA TYR A 107 -0.07 -2.54 -14.46
C TYR A 107 -0.98 -1.39 -14.95
N ARG A 108 -1.73 -0.79 -14.03
CA ARG A 108 -2.66 0.31 -14.34
C ARG A 108 -2.15 1.61 -13.75
N TRP A 109 -2.07 2.63 -14.59
CA TRP A 109 -1.72 3.97 -14.11
C TRP A 109 -2.69 4.51 -13.05
N GLY A 110 -2.13 5.09 -11.99
CA GLY A 110 -2.82 5.77 -10.92
C GLY A 110 -2.90 4.95 -9.63
N ASN A 111 -3.83 5.32 -8.74
CA ASN A 111 -3.92 4.72 -7.40
C ASN A 111 -5.11 3.77 -7.25
N VAL A 112 -5.72 3.34 -8.36
CA VAL A 112 -6.88 2.46 -8.37
C VAL A 112 -6.53 1.18 -9.10
N GLU A 113 -5.95 0.26 -8.35
CA GLU A 113 -5.58 -1.07 -8.82
C GLU A 113 -6.34 -2.17 -8.07
N TYR A 114 -6.56 -3.28 -8.77
CA TYR A 114 -7.41 -4.36 -8.31
C TYR A 114 -6.86 -5.72 -8.73
N CYS A 115 -6.68 -6.59 -7.75
CA CYS A 115 -6.38 -8.00 -7.93
C CYS A 115 -7.54 -8.82 -7.40
N PHE A 116 -8.28 -9.47 -8.31
CA PHE A 116 -9.47 -10.23 -7.98
C PHE A 116 -9.19 -11.72 -7.92
N ASP A 117 -9.72 -12.38 -6.90
CA ASP A 117 -9.83 -13.84 -6.83
C ASP A 117 -8.52 -14.58 -7.19
N VAL A 118 -7.40 -14.04 -6.70
CA VAL A 118 -6.06 -14.58 -6.91
C VAL A 118 -5.97 -15.91 -6.19
N GLN A 119 -5.94 -17.00 -6.96
CA GLN A 119 -6.02 -18.36 -6.44
C GLN A 119 -4.85 -18.65 -5.51
N ARG A 120 -5.17 -19.28 -4.37
CA ARG A 120 -4.19 -19.57 -3.33
C ARG A 120 -3.22 -20.65 -3.80
N THR A 121 -1.93 -20.34 -3.72
CA THR A 121 -0.83 -21.30 -3.92
C THR A 121 0.03 -21.50 -2.67
N ASP A 122 -0.07 -20.60 -1.67
CA ASP A 122 0.65 -20.67 -0.39
C ASP A 122 -0.26 -20.27 0.80
N GLN A 123 0.22 -20.43 2.04
CA GLN A 123 -0.41 -19.93 3.26
C GLN A 123 -0.19 -18.43 3.50
N ILE A 124 0.81 -17.84 2.85
CA ILE A 124 1.13 -16.42 3.00
C ILE A 124 1.02 -15.73 1.64
N LEU A 125 0.20 -14.68 1.59
CA LEU A 125 0.19 -13.72 0.49
C LEU A 125 1.02 -12.52 0.88
N TYR A 126 2.02 -12.17 0.09
CA TYR A 126 2.74 -10.91 0.20
C TYR A 126 2.13 -9.89 -0.76
N ILE A 127 2.03 -8.66 -0.27
CA ILE A 127 1.46 -7.52 -0.99
C ILE A 127 2.49 -6.40 -0.93
N SER A 128 2.93 -5.93 -2.08
CA SER A 128 3.82 -4.78 -2.18
C SER A 128 3.07 -3.62 -2.83
N LEU A 129 3.22 -2.42 -2.26
CA LEU A 129 2.84 -1.17 -2.91
C LEU A 129 4.09 -0.42 -3.32
N PHE A 130 4.35 -0.35 -4.62
CA PHE A 130 5.51 0.34 -5.17
C PHE A 130 5.13 1.74 -5.65
N GLY A 131 5.88 2.75 -5.24
CA GLY A 131 5.70 4.11 -5.74
C GLY A 131 6.43 4.31 -7.07
N TRP A 132 5.77 4.04 -8.20
CA TRP A 132 6.31 4.44 -9.51
C TRP A 132 6.54 5.95 -9.59
N ALA A 133 5.60 6.69 -9.01
CA ALA A 133 5.78 8.05 -8.53
C ALA A 133 5.48 8.11 -7.02
N ALA A 134 5.94 9.14 -6.34
CA ALA A 134 5.57 9.34 -4.94
C ALA A 134 4.04 9.40 -4.80
N PHE A 135 3.48 8.63 -3.87
CA PHE A 135 2.05 8.56 -3.62
C PHE A 135 1.71 8.91 -2.17
N GLN A 136 0.49 9.38 -1.95
CA GLN A 136 -0.04 9.70 -0.62
C GLN A 136 -1.57 9.62 -0.58
N GLY A 137 -2.11 9.28 0.59
CA GLY A 137 -3.56 9.17 0.78
C GLY A 137 -4.17 7.92 0.14
N VAL A 138 -3.35 6.92 -0.19
CA VAL A 138 -3.79 5.67 -0.80
C VAL A 138 -4.32 4.73 0.28
N ASN A 139 -5.46 4.10 0.03
CA ASN A 139 -6.06 3.14 0.96
C ASN A 139 -5.91 1.74 0.40
N LEU A 140 -5.53 0.77 1.23
CA LEU A 140 -5.36 -0.64 0.88
C LEU A 140 -6.34 -1.51 1.66
N ILE A 141 -7.06 -2.39 0.96
CA ILE A 141 -7.84 -3.46 1.60
C ILE A 141 -7.58 -4.78 0.90
N CYS A 142 -7.39 -5.82 1.70
CA CYS A 142 -7.21 -7.19 1.24
C CYS A 142 -8.09 -8.13 2.05
N PHE A 143 -8.68 -9.12 1.39
CA PHE A 143 -9.45 -10.17 2.03
C PHE A 143 -9.35 -11.49 1.27
N TYR A 144 -9.57 -12.61 1.96
CA TYR A 144 -9.64 -13.94 1.36
C TYR A 144 -11.07 -14.48 1.32
N SER A 145 -11.30 -15.44 0.42
CA SER A 145 -12.54 -16.22 0.32
C SER A 145 -12.30 -17.69 0.67
N GLU A 146 -13.35 -18.43 1.02
CA GLU A 146 -13.31 -19.86 1.44
C GLU A 146 -14.02 -20.82 0.47
#